data_AF-S7NP22-F1
#
_entry.id   AF-S7NP22-F1
#
_cell.length_a   1.000
_cell.length_b   1.000
_cell.length_c   1.000
_cell.angle_alpha   90.00
_cell.angle_beta   90.00
_cell.angle_gamma   90.00
#
_symmetry.space_group_name_H-M   'P 1'
#
loop_
_entity.id
_entity.type
_entity.pdbx_description
1 polymer ?
#
loop_
_entity_poly.entity_id
_entity_poly.type
_entity_poly.pdbx_seq_one_letter_code
_entity_poly.pdbx_strand_id
1 'polypeptide(L)'
;MAGEDVGAPPDRLWVHQEGIYRDEYQRTWVAVVEQGTNFLRARIQQVQVPLGDAVRPSHLLTSQLPLMWQLYPEQRYMDNNSRLWQIQHHLMVHILLDMLQKDPCQKQACEIQKCLQANNYMESKCQAVIQELRKCCARYPKGRSLVCSGFEKEEEEKLTLKSTSK
;
A
#
# COMPACT_ATOMS: atom_id res chain seq x y z
N MET A 1 -10.59 -0.26 -21.49
CA MET A 1 -9.36 0.38 -22.00
C MET A 1 -8.81 1.28 -20.90
N ALA A 2 -7.48 1.35 -20.80
CA ALA A 2 -6.65 2.07 -19.83
C ALA A 2 -6.61 1.49 -18.40
N GLY A 3 -5.59 0.67 -18.13
CA GLY A 3 -5.17 0.31 -16.78
C GLY A 3 -4.33 1.45 -16.21
N GLU A 4 -4.74 1.95 -15.05
CA GLU A 4 -4.07 3.03 -14.33
C GLU A 4 -2.90 2.45 -13.53
N ASP A 5 -1.69 2.71 -14.03
CA ASP A 5 -0.40 2.37 -13.43
C ASP A 5 -0.32 3.03 -12.04
N VAL A 6 -0.26 2.22 -10.98
CA VAL A 6 -0.11 2.67 -9.59
C VAL A 6 1.37 3.07 -9.40
N GLY A 7 1.70 4.24 -9.93
CA GLY A 7 3.06 4.69 -10.19
C GLY A 7 3.88 5.05 -8.94
N ALA A 8 5.19 4.90 -9.09
CA ALA A 8 6.25 5.38 -8.21
C ALA A 8 6.03 6.85 -7.75
N PRO A 9 6.64 7.29 -6.62
CA PRO A 9 6.60 8.69 -6.24
C PRO A 9 7.15 9.54 -7.39
N PRO A 10 6.58 10.75 -7.63
CA PRO A 10 6.98 11.56 -8.78
C PRO A 10 8.47 11.87 -8.71
N ASP A 11 9.16 11.73 -9.83
CA ASP A 11 10.60 11.99 -9.90
C ASP A 11 10.88 13.47 -9.65
N ARG A 12 9.97 14.36 -10.07
CA ARG A 12 10.13 15.81 -9.92
C ARG A 12 8.80 16.49 -9.63
N LEU A 13 8.84 17.51 -8.77
CA LEU A 13 7.68 18.36 -8.48
C LEU A 13 8.08 19.82 -8.66
N TRP A 14 7.35 20.55 -9.50
CA TRP A 14 7.53 21.98 -9.76
C TRP A 14 6.37 22.78 -9.19
N VAL A 15 6.68 23.84 -8.44
CA VAL A 15 5.67 24.74 -7.92
C VAL A 15 4.94 25.44 -9.07
N HIS A 16 3.62 25.48 -8.99
CA HIS A 16 2.75 26.20 -9.91
C HIS A 16 2.07 27.37 -9.21
N GLN A 17 1.61 27.16 -7.98
CA GLN A 17 1.08 28.19 -7.08
C GLN A 17 1.54 27.89 -5.65
N GLU A 18 1.31 28.80 -4.70
CA GLU A 18 1.68 28.56 -3.31
C GLU A 18 1.00 27.27 -2.78
N GLY A 19 1.82 26.30 -2.38
CA GLY A 19 1.34 24.98 -1.95
C GLY A 19 0.78 24.09 -3.07
N ILE A 20 0.87 24.46 -4.35
CA ILE A 20 0.43 23.63 -5.49
C ILE A 20 1.61 23.35 -6.40
N TYR A 21 1.85 22.07 -6.64
CA TYR A 21 2.93 21.51 -7.43
C TYR A 21 2.39 20.71 -8.61
N ARG A 22 3.21 20.56 -9.65
CA ARG A 22 2.96 19.67 -10.78
C ARG A 22 4.11 18.70 -10.92
N ASP A 23 3.79 17.47 -11.31
CA ASP A 23 4.79 16.47 -11.64
C ASP A 23 5.06 16.34 -13.15
N GLU A 24 5.94 15.42 -13.52
CA GLU A 24 6.32 15.11 -14.90
C GLU A 24 5.15 14.64 -15.77
N TYR A 25 4.09 14.12 -15.15
CA TYR A 25 2.86 13.67 -15.81
C TYR A 25 1.75 14.72 -15.80
N GLN A 26 2.09 15.97 -15.46
CA GLN A 26 1.15 17.09 -15.34
C GLN A 26 0.07 16.92 -14.25
N ARG A 27 0.22 15.94 -13.36
CA ARG A 27 -0.68 15.75 -12.21
C ARG A 27 -0.41 16.82 -11.17
N THR A 28 -1.47 17.28 -10.53
CA THR A 28 -1.40 18.33 -9.51
C THR A 28 -1.25 17.73 -8.12
N TRP A 29 -0.38 18.34 -7.34
CA TRP A 29 -0.02 17.94 -5.99
C TRP A 29 -0.16 19.14 -5.05
N VAL A 30 -0.91 18.99 -3.96
CA VAL A 30 -1.07 20.03 -2.95
C VAL A 30 -0.13 19.71 -1.79
N ALA A 31 0.80 20.63 -1.51
CA ALA A 31 1.74 20.55 -0.40
C ALA A 31 1.34 21.55 0.69
N VAL A 32 1.16 21.05 1.91
CA VAL A 32 0.83 21.85 3.09
C VAL A 32 1.96 21.69 4.11
N VAL A 33 2.47 22.81 4.64
CA VAL A 33 3.46 22.79 5.71
C VAL A 33 2.78 22.45 7.03
N GLU A 34 3.25 21.41 7.69
CA GLU A 34 2.96 21.07 9.07
C GLU A 34 4.17 21.49 9.92
N GLN A 35 4.04 22.58 10.65
CA GLN A 35 5.10 23.06 11.53
C GLN A 35 5.07 22.24 12.84
N GLY A 36 6.08 21.39 13.02
CA GLY A 36 6.37 20.76 14.30
C GLY A 36 7.20 21.71 15.19
N THR A 37 7.28 21.40 16.48
CA THR A 37 8.08 22.19 17.43
C THR A 37 9.55 22.28 17.05
N ASN A 38 10.14 21.21 16.47
CA ASN A 38 11.55 21.12 16.09
C ASN A 38 11.81 20.55 14.68
N PHE A 39 10.77 20.38 13.86
CA PHE A 39 10.91 19.86 12.50
C PHE A 39 9.92 20.52 11.55
N LEU A 40 10.36 20.77 10.32
CA LEU A 40 9.50 21.19 9.23
C LEU A 40 9.02 19.94 8.49
N ARG A 41 7.71 19.71 8.46
CA ARG A 41 7.11 18.63 7.68
C ARG A 41 6.27 19.25 6.57
N ALA A 42 6.34 18.70 5.37
CA ALA A 42 5.42 19.02 4.29
C ALA A 42 4.57 17.79 4.00
N ARG A 43 3.26 17.94 4.05
CA ARG A 43 2.31 16.91 3.64
C ARG A 43 1.92 17.17 2.20
N ILE A 44 2.37 16.30 1.29
CA ILE A 44 2.10 16.40 -0.15
C ILE A 44 1.02 15.38 -0.51
N GLN A 45 -0.04 15.81 -1.18
CA GLN A 45 -1.14 14.96 -1.64
C GLN A 45 -1.47 15.21 -3.10
N GLN A 46 -1.67 14.14 -3.86
CA GLN A 46 -2.13 14.24 -5.23
C GLN A 46 -3.62 14.59 -5.22
N VAL A 47 -3.97 15.79 -5.70
CA VAL A 47 -5.35 16.28 -5.75
C VAL A 47 -5.53 17.00 -7.07
N GLN A 48 -6.57 16.64 -7.83
CA GLN A 48 -6.90 17.31 -9.09
C GLN A 48 -7.54 18.67 -8.80
N VAL A 49 -6.75 19.74 -8.89
CA VAL A 49 -7.21 21.11 -8.65
C VAL A 49 -7.33 21.86 -9.98
N PRO A 50 -8.40 22.66 -10.20
CA PRO A 50 -8.48 23.50 -11.38
C PRO A 50 -7.35 24.54 -11.30
N LEU A 51 -6.39 24.45 -12.21
CA LEU A 51 -5.26 25.39 -12.25
C LEU A 51 -5.79 26.75 -12.71
N GLY A 52 -5.78 27.74 -11.81
CA GLY A 52 -5.92 29.15 -12.16
C GLY A 52 -4.63 29.71 -12.77
N ASP A 53 -4.55 31.04 -12.89
CA ASP A 53 -3.36 31.70 -13.45
C ASP A 53 -2.09 31.39 -12.63
N ALA A 54 -0.98 31.16 -13.33
CA ALA A 54 0.31 30.89 -12.70
C ALA A 54 0.79 32.10 -11.90
N VAL A 55 1.07 31.90 -10.61
CA VAL A 55 1.53 32.99 -9.73
C VAL A 55 3.00 33.29 -10.04
N ARG A 56 3.35 34.57 -10.07
CA ARG A 56 4.74 35.00 -10.29
C ARG A 56 5.65 34.50 -9.16
N PRO A 57 6.87 33.99 -9.48
CA PRO A 57 7.83 33.52 -8.48
C PRO A 57 8.18 34.55 -7.39
N SER A 58 8.09 35.84 -7.70
CA SER A 58 8.32 36.93 -6.75
C SER A 58 7.36 36.93 -5.56
N HIS A 59 6.14 36.37 -5.71
CA HIS A 59 5.18 36.23 -4.62
C HIS A 59 5.33 34.92 -3.83
N LEU A 60 6.18 33.99 -4.30
CA LEU A 60 6.45 32.72 -3.63
C LEU A 60 7.64 32.81 -2.65
N LEU A 61 8.36 33.94 -2.64
CA LEU A 61 9.55 34.16 -1.82
C LEU A 61 9.29 34.15 -0.31
N THR A 62 8.03 34.25 0.12
CA THR A 62 7.61 34.14 1.53
C THR A 62 7.20 32.72 1.94
N SER A 63 7.10 31.80 0.99
CA SER A 63 6.67 30.43 1.29
C SER A 63 7.80 29.62 1.91
N GLN A 64 7.47 28.82 2.93
CA GLN A 64 8.42 27.89 3.55
C GLN A 64 8.68 26.64 2.70
N LEU A 65 7.92 26.46 1.61
CA LEU A 65 8.07 25.35 0.68
C LEU A 65 8.99 25.71 -0.48
N PRO A 66 9.81 24.77 -0.96
CA PRO A 66 10.74 25.01 -2.05
C PRO A 66 10.04 25.11 -3.41
N LEU A 67 10.73 25.69 -4.40
CA LEU A 67 10.18 25.85 -5.75
C LEU A 67 10.18 24.53 -6.54
N MET A 68 11.10 23.63 -6.19
CA MET A 68 11.25 22.34 -6.87
C MET A 68 11.70 21.28 -5.87
N TRP A 69 11.13 20.07 -5.99
CA TRP A 69 11.66 18.85 -5.39
C TRP A 69 12.13 17.88 -6.47
N GLN A 70 13.26 17.24 -6.23
CA GLN A 70 13.82 16.20 -7.08
C GLN A 70 14.05 14.92 -6.26
N LEU A 71 13.54 13.79 -6.74
CA LEU A 71 13.72 12.50 -6.09
C LEU A 71 15.20 12.08 -6.15
N TYR A 72 15.74 11.77 -4.98
CA TYR A 72 17.09 11.28 -4.76
C TYR A 72 17.01 9.79 -4.37
N PRO A 73 18.04 8.98 -4.71
CA PRO A 73 18.16 7.62 -4.21
C PRO A 73 17.92 7.54 -2.69
N GLU A 74 17.36 6.42 -2.23
CA GLU A 74 16.90 6.20 -0.83
C GLU A 74 15.57 6.88 -0.44
N GLN A 75 14.69 7.19 -1.40
CA GLN A 75 13.35 7.76 -1.14
C GLN A 75 13.43 9.09 -0.37
N ARG A 76 14.25 10.02 -0.86
CA ARG A 76 14.36 11.38 -0.30
C ARG A 76 14.20 12.40 -1.41
N TYR A 77 13.59 13.53 -1.12
CA TYR A 77 13.54 14.66 -2.05
C TYR A 77 14.65 15.66 -1.72
N MET A 78 15.40 16.09 -2.72
CA MET A 78 16.29 17.24 -2.63
C MET A 78 15.58 18.45 -3.20
N ASP A 79 15.66 19.58 -2.51
CA ASP A 79 15.08 20.83 -2.98
C ASP A 79 16.09 21.79 -3.62
N ASN A 80 15.61 22.89 -4.19
CA ASN A 80 16.43 23.92 -4.83
C ASN A 80 17.38 24.67 -3.87
N ASN A 81 17.19 24.52 -2.57
CA ASN A 81 18.03 25.08 -1.51
C ASN A 81 18.99 24.03 -0.93
N SER A 82 19.18 22.90 -1.63
CA SER A 82 20.00 21.76 -1.20
C SER A 82 19.54 21.13 0.13
N ARG A 83 18.28 21.31 0.53
CA ARG A 83 17.72 20.64 1.72
C ARG A 83 17.19 19.27 1.34
N LEU A 84 17.39 18.31 2.23
CA LEU A 84 16.91 16.94 2.07
C LEU A 84 15.63 16.74 2.87
N TRP A 85 14.61 16.26 2.17
CA TRP A 85 13.29 15.94 2.71
C TRP A 85 13.14 14.41 2.69
N GLN A 86 13.03 13.81 3.88
CA GLN A 86 12.81 12.36 3.97
C GLN A 86 11.36 12.03 3.67
N ILE A 87 11.12 11.08 2.75
CA ILE A 87 9.78 10.55 2.51
C ILE A 87 9.45 9.60 3.65
N GLN A 88 8.88 10.13 4.74
CA GLN A 88 8.57 9.31 5.92
C GLN A 88 7.44 8.31 5.64
N HIS A 89 6.48 8.68 4.79
CA HIS A 89 5.31 7.86 4.49
C HIS A 89 4.89 8.08 3.03
N HIS A 90 4.84 7.02 2.23
CA HIS A 90 4.02 6.98 1.01
C HIS A 90 2.54 7.03 1.47
N LEU A 91 1.96 8.23 1.57
CA LEU A 91 0.58 8.41 2.05
C LEU A 91 -0.42 7.98 0.97
N MET A 92 -0.78 6.70 0.98
CA MET A 92 -2.05 6.23 0.46
C MET A 92 -3.15 6.67 1.44
N VAL A 93 -3.67 7.88 1.27
CA VAL A 93 -4.88 8.33 2.00
C VAL A 93 -6.11 7.81 1.28
N HIS A 94 -6.43 6.54 1.55
CA HIS A 94 -7.76 5.94 1.43
C HIS A 94 -7.72 4.64 2.27
N ILE A 95 -7.66 4.67 3.60
CA ILE A 95 -8.79 5.03 4.48
C ILE A 95 -10.16 4.81 3.81
N LEU A 96 -10.37 3.63 3.21
CA LEU A 96 -11.63 2.94 3.35
C LEU A 96 -11.31 1.53 3.78
N LEU A 97 -11.77 1.16 4.97
CA LEU A 97 -11.60 -0.15 5.60
C LEU A 97 -10.31 -0.26 6.41
N ASP A 98 -10.07 0.69 7.31
CA ASP A 98 -9.71 0.18 8.63
C ASP A 98 -10.91 -0.67 9.09
N MET A 99 -10.66 -1.93 9.46
CA MET A 99 -11.62 -3.03 9.73
C MET A 99 -12.00 -3.97 8.55
N LEU A 100 -11.09 -4.87 8.17
CA LEU A 100 -11.54 -6.27 8.02
C LEU A 100 -10.67 -7.16 8.92
N GLN A 101 -11.32 -7.69 9.95
CA GLN A 101 -10.77 -8.45 11.07
C GLN A 101 -9.70 -9.45 10.63
N LYS A 102 -8.62 -9.57 11.41
CA LYS A 102 -7.61 -10.63 11.26
C LYS A 102 -8.32 -11.94 10.98
N ASP A 103 -7.96 -12.58 9.87
CA ASP A 103 -8.62 -13.79 9.42
C ASP A 103 -8.57 -14.81 10.57
N PRO A 104 -9.71 -15.40 10.96
CA PRO A 104 -9.80 -16.20 12.19
C PRO A 104 -8.91 -17.44 12.16
N CYS A 105 -8.49 -17.89 10.98
CA CYS A 105 -7.61 -19.04 10.76
C CYS A 105 -6.22 -18.64 10.25
N GLN A 106 -5.90 -17.35 10.19
CA GLN A 106 -4.60 -16.82 9.76
C GLN A 106 -3.44 -17.41 10.56
N LYS A 107 -3.64 -17.61 11.87
CA LYS A 107 -2.60 -18.15 12.75
C LYS A 107 -2.14 -19.53 12.29
N GLN A 108 -3.09 -20.44 12.02
CA GLN A 108 -2.80 -21.79 11.55
C GLN A 108 -2.17 -21.77 10.15
N ALA A 109 -2.60 -20.85 9.28
CA ALA A 109 -1.99 -20.63 7.97
C ALA A 109 -0.50 -20.30 8.08
N CYS A 110 -0.15 -19.37 8.97
CA CYS A 110 1.23 -18.97 9.19
C CYS A 110 2.08 -20.11 9.77
N GLU A 111 1.52 -20.97 10.63
CA GLU A 111 2.24 -22.13 11.17
C GLU A 111 2.53 -23.19 10.09
N ILE A 112 1.64 -23.37 9.10
CA ILE A 112 1.93 -24.23 7.94
C ILE A 112 3.13 -23.69 7.18
N GLN A 113 3.15 -22.37 6.90
CA GLN A 113 4.26 -21.76 6.18
C GLN A 113 5.59 -21.97 6.90
N LYS A 114 5.61 -21.79 8.24
CA LYS A 114 6.80 -22.07 9.05
C LYS A 114 7.22 -23.54 8.98
N CYS A 115 6.26 -24.47 9.10
CA CYS A 115 6.56 -25.90 9.05
C CYS A 115 7.13 -26.29 7.69
N LEU A 116 6.53 -25.82 6.60
CA LEU A 116 6.99 -26.09 5.24
C LEU A 116 8.41 -25.57 5.04
N GLN A 117 8.68 -24.32 5.42
CA GLN A 117 10.02 -23.74 5.33
C GLN A 117 11.06 -24.57 6.11
N ALA A 118 10.72 -25.05 7.30
CA ALA A 118 11.61 -25.89 8.11
C ALA A 118 11.82 -27.30 7.55
N ASN A 119 10.89 -27.81 6.74
CA ASN A 119 10.91 -29.18 6.22
C ASN A 119 11.20 -29.25 4.71
N ASN A 120 11.85 -28.23 4.15
CA ASN A 120 12.14 -28.11 2.72
C ASN A 120 10.89 -28.25 1.85
N TYR A 121 9.79 -27.66 2.30
CA TYR A 121 8.48 -27.66 1.67
C TYR A 121 7.86 -29.05 1.46
N MET A 122 8.34 -30.08 2.17
CA MET A 122 7.68 -31.39 2.18
C MET A 122 6.40 -31.34 3.00
N GLU A 123 5.28 -31.17 2.31
CA GLU A 123 3.95 -31.08 2.92
C GLU A 123 3.56 -32.32 3.74
N SER A 124 4.03 -33.51 3.35
CA SER A 124 3.79 -34.77 4.06
C SER A 124 4.23 -34.73 5.53
N LYS A 125 5.29 -33.96 5.84
CA LYS A 125 5.79 -33.77 7.21
C LYS A 125 4.99 -32.74 8.01
N CYS A 126 4.23 -31.88 7.33
CA CYS A 126 3.44 -30.80 7.93
C CYS A 126 1.94 -31.10 8.00
N GLN A 127 1.54 -32.34 7.67
CA GLN A 127 0.13 -32.77 7.65
C GLN A 127 -0.59 -32.47 8.97
N ALA A 128 0.08 -32.58 10.12
CA ALA A 128 -0.52 -32.26 11.41
C ALA A 128 -1.01 -30.81 11.49
N VAL A 129 -0.20 -29.84 11.04
CA VAL A 129 -0.54 -28.40 11.09
C VAL A 129 -1.60 -28.05 10.04
N ILE A 130 -1.54 -28.70 8.88
CA ILE A 130 -2.54 -28.55 7.81
C ILE A 130 -3.91 -29.05 8.27
N GLN A 131 -3.96 -30.17 8.99
CA GLN A 131 -5.19 -30.68 9.58
C GLN A 131 -5.77 -29.72 10.63
N GLU A 132 -4.94 -29.04 11.41
CA GLU A 132 -5.43 -28.02 12.35
C GLU A 132 -6.02 -26.80 11.65
N LEU A 133 -5.45 -26.39 10.51
CA LEU A 133 -6.07 -25.35 9.69
C LEU A 133 -7.42 -25.82 9.11
N ARG A 134 -7.51 -27.04 8.58
CA ARG A 134 -8.79 -27.62 8.12
C ARG A 134 -9.84 -27.64 9.22
N LYS A 135 -9.47 -28.05 10.43
CA LYS A 135 -10.36 -28.00 11.61
C LYS A 135 -10.79 -26.59 11.96
N CYS A 136 -9.90 -25.60 11.81
CA CYS A 136 -10.26 -24.20 11.99
C CYS A 136 -11.31 -23.76 10.96
N CYS A 137 -11.09 -24.10 9.69
CA CYS A 137 -12.00 -23.79 8.60
C CYS A 137 -13.39 -24.42 8.78
N ALA A 138 -13.45 -25.68 9.22
CA ALA A 138 -14.70 -26.37 9.49
C ALA A 138 -15.57 -25.72 10.59
N ARG A 139 -15.02 -24.82 11.41
CA ARG A 139 -15.77 -24.11 12.47
C ARG A 139 -16.47 -22.85 11.97
N TYR A 140 -16.13 -22.34 10.79
CA TYR A 140 -16.65 -21.09 10.26
C TYR A 140 -17.40 -21.30 8.94
N PRO A 141 -18.39 -20.45 8.60
CA PRO A 141 -19.09 -20.57 7.34
C PRO A 141 -18.18 -20.23 6.15
N LYS A 142 -18.45 -20.85 4.99
CA LYS A 142 -17.66 -20.67 3.77
C LYS A 142 -17.50 -19.18 3.42
N GLY A 143 -16.29 -18.78 3.03
CA GLY A 143 -15.97 -17.39 2.68
C GLY A 143 -15.76 -16.45 3.89
N ARG A 144 -15.88 -16.94 5.13
CA ARG A 144 -15.56 -16.14 6.33
C ARG A 144 -14.06 -15.96 6.53
N SER A 145 -13.27 -16.95 6.14
CA SER A 145 -11.81 -16.92 6.15
C SER A 145 -11.31 -17.08 4.73
N LEU A 146 -10.48 -16.14 4.28
CA LEU A 146 -9.84 -16.19 2.97
C LEU A 146 -8.85 -17.34 2.88
N VAL A 147 -8.19 -17.68 4.00
CA VAL A 147 -7.26 -18.81 4.08
C VAL A 147 -7.97 -20.14 3.81
N CYS A 148 -9.21 -20.29 4.27
CA CYS A 148 -9.98 -21.51 4.12
C CYS A 148 -10.44 -21.79 2.69
N SER A 149 -10.50 -20.76 1.85
CA SER A 149 -11.00 -20.88 0.47
C SER A 149 -10.23 -21.89 -0.40
N GLY A 150 -8.95 -22.12 -0.13
CA GLY A 150 -8.15 -23.13 -0.83
C GLY A 150 -8.54 -24.57 -0.44
N PHE A 151 -8.83 -24.80 0.84
CA PHE A 151 -9.18 -26.12 1.37
C PHE A 151 -10.64 -26.49 1.08
N GLU A 152 -11.55 -25.50 1.10
CA GLU A 152 -12.97 -25.70 0.82
C GLU A 152 -13.21 -26.19 -0.61
N LYS A 153 -12.39 -25.74 -1.58
CA LYS A 153 -12.45 -26.17 -2.99
C LYS A 153 -11.99 -27.61 -3.16
N GLU A 154 -10.88 -27.98 -2.52
CA GLU A 154 -10.33 -29.34 -2.58
C GLU A 154 -11.27 -30.39 -1.96
N GLU A 155 -11.97 -30.05 -0.87
CA GLU A 155 -12.98 -30.95 -0.28
C GLU A 155 -14.21 -31.13 -1.20
N GLU A 156 -14.64 -30.07 -1.88
CA GLU A 156 -15.75 -30.11 -2.84
C GLU A 156 -15.40 -30.97 -4.07
N GLU A 157 -14.16 -30.90 -4.55
CA GLU A 157 -13.63 -31.77 -5.62
C GLU A 157 -13.53 -33.24 -5.17
N LYS A 158 -13.08 -33.52 -3.93
CA LYS A 158 -13.05 -34.90 -3.39
C LYS A 158 -14.45 -35.49 -3.17
N LEU A 159 -15.44 -34.66 -2.83
CA LEU A 159 -16.83 -35.09 -2.63
C LEU A 159 -17.53 -35.39 -3.97
N THR A 160 -17.30 -34.58 -5.00
CA THR A 160 -17.83 -34.83 -6.35
C THR A 160 -17.25 -36.10 -6.96
N LEU A 161 -15.95 -36.35 -6.81
CA LEU A 161 -15.28 -37.59 -7.23
C LEU A 161 -15.78 -38.85 -6.51
N LYS A 162 -16.21 -38.75 -5.24
CA LYS A 162 -16.83 -39.86 -4.51
C LYS A 162 -18.28 -40.11 -4.92
N SER A 163 -18.99 -39.09 -5.40
CA SER A 163 -20.40 -39.20 -5.83
C SER A 163 -20.56 -39.83 -7.22
N THR A 164 -19.58 -39.70 -8.10
CA THR A 164 -19.55 -40.32 -9.44
C THR A 164 -19.04 -41.77 -9.46
N SER A 165 -18.62 -42.30 -8.31
CA SER A 165 -18.15 -43.69 -8.16
C SER A 165 -19.11 -44.57 -7.35
N LYS A 166 -20.40 -44.23 -7.31
CA LYS A 166 -21.46 -45.06 -6.73
C LYS A 166 -22.54 -45.40 -7.76
#